data_AF-A0A0L8H2L1-F1
#
_entry.id   AF-A0A0L8H2L1-F1
#
_cell.length_a   1.000
_cell.length_b   1.000
_cell.length_c   1.000
_cell.angle_alpha   90.00
_cell.angle_beta   90.00
_cell.angle_gamma   90.00
#
_symmetry.space_group_name_H-M   'P 1'
#
loop_
_entity.id
_entity.type
_entity.pdbx_description
1 polymer ?
#
loop_
_entity_poly.entity_id
_entity_poly.type
_entity_poly.pdbx_seq_one_letter_code
_entity_poly.pdbx_strand_id
1 'polypeptide(L)' 'EVPIVTARASVMTYDEPNKKWIPKGKSQGLSKVQIFHHTSNNTFRVVARKVPDHE' A
#
# COMPACT_ATOMS: atom_id res chain seq x y z
N GLU A 1 -6.88 8.26 14.27
CA GLU A 1 -6.34 8.30 12.89
C GLU A 1 -7.51 8.37 11.91
N VAL A 2 -7.39 9.17 10.83
CA VAL A 2 -8.47 9.33 9.84
C VAL A 2 -7.93 9.05 8.43
N PRO A 3 -8.59 8.21 7.60
CA PRO A 3 -8.22 8.05 6.20
C PRO A 3 -8.63 9.30 5.41
N ILE A 4 -7.68 9.93 4.74
CA ILE A 4 -7.91 11.17 3.97
C ILE A 4 -7.89 10.94 2.46
N VAL A 5 -7.30 9.83 2.01
CA VAL A 5 -7.24 9.41 0.60
C VAL A 5 -7.47 7.90 0.52
N THR A 6 -8.17 7.45 -0.51
CA THR A 6 -8.33 6.04 -0.84
C THR A 6 -8.14 5.83 -2.34
N ALA A 7 -7.34 4.83 -2.70
CA ALA A 7 -7.09 4.42 -4.08
C ALA A 7 -6.97 2.89 -4.19
N ARG A 8 -7.01 2.39 -5.43
CA ARG A 8 -6.67 1.01 -5.78
C ARG A 8 -5.38 1.00 -6.59
N ALA A 9 -4.41 0.20 -6.16
CA ALA A 9 -3.13 0.05 -6.85
C ALA A 9 -2.43 -1.27 -6.50
N SER A 10 -1.55 -1.73 -7.38
CA SER A 10 -0.56 -2.77 -7.07
C SER A 10 0.58 -2.15 -6.27
N VAL A 11 0.96 -2.78 -5.16
CA VAL A 11 2.05 -2.29 -4.29
C VAL A 11 3.32 -3.06 -4.58
N MET A 12 4.38 -2.34 -4.89
CA MET A 12 5.66 -2.88 -5.31
C MET A 12 6.78 -2.36 -4.38
N THR A 13 7.85 -3.13 -4.25
CA THR A 13 9.15 -2.67 -3.72
C THR A 13 10.21 -2.78 -4.79
N TYR A 14 11.12 -1.83 -4.79
CA TYR A 14 12.26 -1.90 -5.70
C TYR A 14 13.33 -2.82 -5.10
N ASP A 15 13.71 -3.84 -5.85
CA ASP A 15 14.81 -4.76 -5.57
C ASP A 15 16.07 -4.21 -6.23
N GLU A 16 16.85 -3.46 -5.45
CA GLU A 16 18.05 -2.75 -5.91
C GLU A 16 19.11 -3.65 -6.58
N PRO A 17 19.52 -4.80 -5.99
CA PRO A 17 20.48 -5.70 -6.62
C PRO A 17 20.07 -6.18 -8.01
N ASN A 18 18.79 -6.45 -8.21
CA ASN A 18 18.25 -6.97 -9.47
C ASN A 18 17.65 -5.88 -10.37
N LYS A 19 17.71 -4.61 -9.94
CA LYS A 19 17.19 -3.42 -10.64
C LYS A 19 15.76 -3.57 -11.13
N LYS A 20 14.90 -4.23 -10.35
CA LYS A 20 13.52 -4.55 -10.75
C LYS A 20 12.51 -4.22 -9.67
N TRP A 21 11.28 -3.92 -10.08
CA TRP A 21 10.14 -3.84 -9.17
C TRP A 21 9.60 -5.23 -8.87
N ILE A 22 9.47 -5.57 -7.59
CA ILE A 22 8.87 -6.82 -7.12
C ILE A 22 7.59 -6.55 -6.32
N PRO A 23 6.61 -7.47 -6.30
CA PRO A 23 5.40 -7.29 -5.51
C PRO A 23 5.72 -7.18 -4.02
N LYS A 24 5.07 -6.24 -3.32
CA LYS A 24 5.14 -6.17 -1.86
C LYS A 24 4.23 -7.26 -1.27
N GLY A 25 4.82 -8.33 -0.73
CA GLY A 25 4.11 -9.44 -0.09
C GLY A 25 4.34 -10.78 -0.79
N LYS A 26 3.57 -11.82 -0.45
CA LYS A 26 3.74 -13.18 -1.00
C LYS A 26 3.17 -13.35 -2.42
N SER A 27 2.29 -12.47 -2.88
CA SER A 27 1.64 -12.58 -4.20
C SER A 27 1.29 -11.22 -4.81
N GLN A 28 1.18 -11.20 -6.14
CA GLN A 28 0.66 -10.05 -6.89
C GLN A 28 -0.84 -9.84 -6.62
N GLY A 29 -1.31 -8.63 -6.86
CA GLY A 29 -2.73 -8.28 -6.80
C GLY A 29 -2.97 -6.82 -6.43
N LEU A 30 -4.21 -6.39 -6.61
CA LEU A 30 -4.64 -5.05 -6.24
C LEU A 30 -4.77 -4.92 -4.73
N SER A 31 -4.39 -3.75 -4.22
CA SER A 31 -4.58 -3.37 -2.83
C SER A 31 -5.48 -2.15 -2.73
N LYS A 32 -6.26 -2.09 -1.64
CA LYS A 32 -6.84 -0.83 -1.18
C LYS A 32 -5.74 -0.07 -0.47
N VAL A 33 -5.28 1.03 -1.07
CA VAL A 33 -4.23 1.90 -0.54
C VAL A 33 -4.89 3.12 0.08
N GLN A 34 -4.52 3.44 1.30
CA GLN A 34 -5.07 4.56 2.06
C GLN A 34 -3.95 5.39 2.68
N ILE A 35 -4.11 6.70 2.67
CA ILE A 35 -3.27 7.62 3.45
C ILE A 35 -4.06 7.98 4.71
N PHE A 36 -3.45 7.75 5.87
CA PHE A 36 -3.99 8.13 7.16
C PHE A 36 -3.26 9.34 7.71
N HIS A 37 -4.02 10.29 8.25
CA HIS A 37 -3.49 11.39 9.06
C HIS A 37 -3.73 11.12 10.54
N HIS A 38 -2.67 11.21 11.32
CA HIS A 38 -2.71 11.24 12.77
C HIS A 38 -2.67 12.70 13.23
N THR A 39 -3.86 13.29 13.40
CA THR A 39 -4.05 14.73 13.61
C THR A 39 -3.34 15.27 14.85
N SER A 40 -3.30 14.51 15.95
CA SER A 40 -2.65 14.96 17.20
C SER A 40 -1.14 15.13 17.08
N ASN A 41 -0.48 14.28 16.29
CA ASN A 41 0.98 14.30 16.14
C ASN A 41 1.41 14.90 14.79
N ASN A 42 0.44 15.31 13.96
CA ASN A 42 0.61 15.75 12.59
C ASN A 42 1.50 14.81 11.73
N THR A 43 1.31 13.50 11.88
CA THR A 43 2.03 12.49 11.09
C THR A 43 1.13 11.80 10.08
N PHE A 44 1.73 11.28 9.01
CA PHE A 44 1.02 10.59 7.95
C PHE A 44 1.60 9.19 7.76
N ARG A 45 0.75 8.24 7.38
CA ARG A 45 1.17 6.89 7.00
C ARG A 45 0.38 6.37 5.82
N VAL A 46 1.04 5.58 4.99
CA VAL A 46 0.42 4.86 3.88
C VAL A 46 0.16 3.42 4.33
N VAL A 47 -1.06 2.94 4.13
CA VAL A 47 -1.48 1.58 4.47
C VAL A 47 -2.07 0.94 3.24
N ALA A 48 -1.53 -0.21 2.86
CA ALA A 48 -2.07 -1.02 1.79
C ALA A 48 -2.56 -2.36 2.35
N ARG A 49 -3.80 -2.73 2.02
CA ARG A 49 -4.35 -4.05 2.30
C ARG A 49 -4.68 -4.73 0.97
N LYS A 50 -4.11 -5.91 0.75
CA LYS A 50 -4.43 -6.73 -0.44
C LYS A 50 -5.94 -6.96 -0.45
N VAL A 51 -6.58 -6.68 -1.59
CA VAL A 51 -7.97 -7.06 -1.81
C VAL A 51 -7.95 -8.58 -2.02
N PRO A 52 -8.70 -9.37 -1.25
CA PRO A 52 -8.83 -10.79 -1.53
C PRO A 52 -9.28 -10.98 -2.97
N ASP A 53 -8.68 -11.95 -3.65
CA ASP A 53 -9.23 -12.46 -4.89
C ASP A 53 -10.54 -13.17 -4.46
N HIS A 54 -11.68 -12.48 -4.54
CA HIS A 54 -12.99 -13.12 -4.41
C HIS A 54 -13.28 -13.74 -5.78
N GLU A 55 -13.52 -15.06 -5.79
CA GLU A 55 -13.77 -15.98 -6.92
C GLU A 55 -14.05 -15.37 -8.30
#